data_AF-A0A351YAQ1-F1
#
_entry.id   AF-A0A351YAQ1-F1
#
_cell.length_a   1.000
_cell.length_b   1.000
_cell.length_c   1.000
_cell.angle_alpha   90.00
_cell.angle_beta   90.00
_cell.angle_gamma   90.00
#
_symmetry.space_group_name_H-M   'P 1'
#
loop_
_entity.id
_entity.type
_entity.pdbx_description
1 polymer ?
#
loop_
_entity_poly.entity_id
_entity_poly.type
_entity_poly.pdbx_seq_one_letter_code
_entity_poly.pdbx_strand_id
1 'polypeptide(L)'
;MSKKKKRSSLIFLLAATSLFGMAGCNSESGISKSLDSSTTSEEKASFKITFESNDNFTITALEGYDPLHVVEGKEFKFRVIAKEGYRISSVAIAGESYSLLPDEEGVYVLENVTKNIVLSVQAEVATYRISFVGKNFSWKALEGFDATKVPYGSDFKFKLTADEHFNIKDVLYKGEPLVAQEEGVYTISNVKENVSISVNTEIDSFTIAFNGNNFVMNALEGFDATKV
;
A
#
# COMPACT_ATOMS: atom_id res chain seq x y z
N MET A 1 -4.01 19.29 -36.96
CA MET A 1 -2.61 18.98 -37.31
C MET A 1 -1.90 18.46 -36.07
N SER A 2 -1.77 17.13 -35.92
CA SER A 2 -1.02 16.51 -34.82
C SER A 2 0.12 15.69 -35.42
N LYS A 3 1.37 16.10 -35.15
CA LYS A 3 2.58 15.46 -35.65
C LYS A 3 3.05 14.38 -34.66
N LYS A 4 3.15 13.17 -35.21
CA LYS A 4 3.93 11.97 -34.83
C LYS A 4 4.89 12.10 -33.63
N LYS A 5 4.92 11.05 -32.80
CA LYS A 5 6.16 10.54 -32.21
C LYS A 5 6.24 9.02 -32.40
N LYS A 6 7.02 8.62 -33.40
CA LYS A 6 7.28 7.21 -33.78
C LYS A 6 8.41 6.70 -32.88
N ARG A 7 8.18 5.65 -32.09
CA ARG A 7 9.22 4.99 -31.29
C ARG A 7 10.12 4.19 -32.23
N SER A 8 11.41 4.49 -32.21
CA SER A 8 12.45 3.82 -33.02
C SER A 8 13.06 2.71 -32.17
N SER A 9 12.86 1.46 -32.59
CA SER A 9 13.54 0.29 -32.03
C SER A 9 14.85 0.10 -32.80
N LEU A 10 15.99 0.24 -32.12
CA LEU A 10 17.30 -0.08 -32.70
C LEU A 10 17.55 -1.59 -32.55
N ILE A 11 17.61 -2.30 -33.67
CA ILE A 11 18.10 -3.68 -33.76
C ILE A 11 19.55 -3.60 -34.24
N PHE A 12 20.50 -4.01 -33.41
CA PHE A 12 21.90 -4.21 -33.82
C PHE A 12 22.04 -5.58 -34.47
N LEU A 13 22.22 -5.60 -35.79
CA LEU A 13 22.63 -6.78 -36.56
C LEU A 13 24.17 -6.82 -36.59
N LEU A 14 24.81 -7.83 -35.99
CA LEU A 14 26.21 -8.14 -36.29
C LEU A 14 26.25 -9.27 -37.32
N ALA A 15 26.76 -8.96 -38.51
CA ALA A 15 27.06 -9.91 -39.55
C ALA A 15 28.43 -10.57 -39.28
N ALA A 16 28.45 -11.90 -39.17
CA ALA A 16 29.69 -12.67 -39.20
C ALA A 16 30.01 -13.04 -40.65
N THR A 17 31.03 -12.41 -41.23
CA THR A 17 31.60 -12.81 -42.51
C THR A 17 32.73 -13.81 -42.26
N SER A 18 32.51 -15.05 -42.64
CA SER A 18 33.55 -16.06 -42.81
C SER A 18 33.88 -16.20 -44.29
N LEU A 19 35.15 -16.03 -44.70
CA LEU A 19 35.67 -16.75 -45.87
C LEU A 19 37.22 -16.79 -45.94
N PHE A 20 37.71 -18.03 -45.89
CA PHE A 20 38.85 -18.65 -46.58
C PHE A 20 40.22 -17.95 -46.68
N GLY A 21 41.22 -18.62 -46.10
CA GLY A 21 42.59 -18.69 -46.61
C GLY A 21 43.10 -20.14 -46.55
N MET A 22 43.38 -20.74 -47.70
CA MET A 22 43.92 -22.09 -47.90
C MET A 22 45.45 -22.03 -48.12
N ALA A 23 46.19 -22.95 -47.49
CA ALA A 23 47.48 -23.58 -47.85
C ALA A 23 48.18 -24.03 -46.55
N GLY A 24 48.81 -25.20 -46.38
CA GLY A 24 49.12 -26.34 -47.24
C GLY A 24 50.18 -27.20 -46.50
N CYS A 25 50.23 -28.50 -46.83
CA CYS A 25 51.28 -29.51 -46.57
C CYS A 25 51.63 -29.98 -45.13
N ASN A 26 51.03 -31.11 -44.78
CA ASN A 26 51.65 -32.41 -44.43
C ASN A 26 53.06 -32.47 -43.77
N SER A 27 53.14 -33.05 -42.57
CA SER A 27 54.04 -34.18 -42.24
C SER A 27 53.71 -34.76 -40.86
N GLU A 28 53.68 -36.10 -40.80
CA GLU A 28 53.56 -36.89 -39.57
C GLU A 28 54.78 -36.71 -38.66
N SER A 29 54.55 -36.63 -37.35
CA SER A 29 55.25 -37.45 -36.35
C SER A 29 54.74 -37.04 -34.96
N GLY A 30 54.22 -38.02 -34.21
CA GLY A 30 53.82 -37.82 -32.83
C GLY A 30 55.02 -37.50 -31.94
N ILE A 31 54.83 -36.54 -31.03
CA ILE A 31 55.37 -36.54 -29.66
C ILE A 31 54.47 -35.60 -28.87
N SER A 32 53.86 -36.16 -27.82
CA SER A 32 53.07 -35.47 -26.82
C SER A 32 53.87 -34.33 -26.18
N LYS A 33 53.50 -33.09 -26.47
CA LYS A 33 53.76 -31.97 -25.58
C LYS A 33 52.45 -31.67 -24.86
N SER A 34 52.42 -31.99 -23.57
CA SER A 34 51.43 -31.49 -22.62
C SER A 34 51.47 -29.96 -22.69
N LEU A 35 50.51 -29.39 -23.41
CA LEU A 35 50.25 -27.98 -23.40
C LEU A 35 49.39 -27.72 -22.17
N ASP A 36 50.05 -27.24 -21.13
CA ASP A 36 49.43 -26.81 -19.90
C ASP A 36 48.38 -25.74 -20.27
N SER A 37 47.11 -26.15 -20.21
CA SER A 37 45.98 -25.23 -20.33
C SER A 37 45.94 -24.46 -19.02
N SER A 38 46.72 -23.38 -18.97
CA SER A 38 46.51 -22.30 -18.02
C SER A 38 45.12 -21.75 -18.29
N THR A 39 44.13 -22.34 -17.64
CA THR A 39 42.80 -21.76 -17.53
C THR A 39 42.97 -20.53 -16.67
N THR A 40 43.16 -19.38 -17.32
CA THR A 40 43.08 -18.08 -16.67
C THR A 40 41.65 -17.94 -16.17
N SER A 41 41.44 -18.33 -14.91
CA SER A 41 40.22 -18.08 -14.18
C SER A 41 40.15 -16.56 -13.97
N GLU A 42 39.45 -15.85 -14.85
CA GLU A 42 39.07 -14.46 -14.61
C GLU A 42 38.20 -14.43 -13.36
N GLU A 43 38.81 -14.10 -12.22
CA GLU A 43 38.09 -13.84 -10.97
C GLU A 43 37.23 -12.59 -11.18
N LYS A 44 35.94 -12.78 -11.44
CA LYS A 44 35.01 -11.66 -11.56
C LYS A 44 34.87 -10.98 -10.21
N ALA A 45 34.94 -9.65 -10.20
CA ALA A 45 34.68 -8.87 -9.01
C ALA A 45 33.26 -9.15 -8.47
N SER A 46 33.10 -9.06 -7.15
CA SER A 46 31.81 -9.16 -6.48
C SER A 46 31.54 -7.94 -5.62
N PHE A 47 30.27 -7.54 -5.54
CA PHE A 47 29.81 -6.40 -4.77
C PHE A 47 28.79 -6.79 -3.71
N LYS A 48 28.74 -5.99 -2.65
CA LYS A 48 27.82 -6.14 -1.53
C LYS A 48 26.62 -5.20 -1.66
N ILE A 49 25.43 -5.73 -1.37
CA ILE A 49 24.21 -4.98 -1.12
C ILE A 49 23.98 -4.92 0.39
N THR A 50 23.88 -3.72 0.93
CA THR A 50 23.65 -3.49 2.36
C THR A 50 22.21 -3.06 2.59
N PHE A 51 21.56 -3.73 3.54
CA PHE A 51 20.21 -3.42 3.98
C PHE A 51 20.26 -2.62 5.28
N GLU A 52 19.62 -1.46 5.30
CA GLU A 52 19.35 -0.76 6.55
C GLU A 52 18.13 -1.41 7.20
N SER A 53 18.33 -2.13 8.31
CA SER A 53 17.25 -2.73 9.08
C SER A 53 16.63 -1.70 10.02
N ASN A 54 15.31 -1.62 10.04
CA ASN A 54 14.56 -1.00 11.13
C ASN A 54 13.33 -1.85 11.46
N ASP A 55 12.57 -1.43 12.48
CA ASP A 55 11.47 -2.23 12.99
C ASP A 55 10.19 -2.19 12.14
N ASN A 56 10.13 -1.42 11.06
CA ASN A 56 8.88 -1.16 10.32
C ASN A 56 8.72 -2.03 9.07
N PHE A 57 9.79 -2.68 8.60
CA PHE A 57 9.77 -3.53 7.41
C PHE A 57 10.81 -4.66 7.49
N THR A 58 10.75 -5.56 6.52
CA THR A 58 11.78 -6.58 6.26
C THR A 58 12.25 -6.50 4.82
N ILE A 59 13.56 -6.63 4.61
CA ILE A 59 14.16 -6.75 3.28
C ILE A 59 14.73 -8.16 3.14
N THR A 60 14.35 -8.86 2.08
CA THR A 60 14.77 -10.25 1.85
C THR A 60 15.25 -10.41 0.41
N ALA A 61 16.46 -10.93 0.23
CA ALA A 61 16.94 -11.34 -1.09
C ALA A 61 16.08 -12.49 -1.63
N LEU A 62 15.84 -12.52 -2.94
CA LEU A 62 15.16 -13.67 -3.56
C LEU A 62 16.05 -14.91 -3.49
N GLU A 63 15.42 -16.09 -3.55
CA GLU A 63 16.14 -17.35 -3.64
C GLU A 63 17.16 -17.33 -4.80
N GLY A 64 18.38 -17.78 -4.53
CA GLY A 64 19.49 -17.75 -5.49
C GLY A 64 20.30 -16.45 -5.52
N TYR A 65 19.91 -15.41 -4.79
CA TYR A 65 20.68 -14.17 -4.65
C TYR A 65 21.32 -14.08 -3.25
N ASP A 66 22.63 -13.82 -3.21
CA ASP A 66 23.37 -13.53 -1.97
C ASP A 66 23.72 -12.03 -1.93
N PRO A 67 23.18 -11.25 -0.96
CA PRO A 67 23.49 -9.82 -0.84
C PRO A 67 24.96 -9.54 -0.52
N LEU A 68 25.74 -10.52 -0.04
CA LEU A 68 27.16 -10.35 0.25
C LEU A 68 28.05 -10.56 -0.98
N HIS A 69 27.56 -11.27 -2.00
CA HIS A 69 28.33 -11.66 -3.18
C HIS A 69 27.51 -11.54 -4.47
N VAL A 70 27.36 -10.32 -4.98
CA VAL A 70 26.76 -10.07 -6.30
C VAL A 70 27.86 -9.93 -7.35
N VAL A 71 27.92 -10.84 -8.31
CA VAL A 71 28.92 -10.80 -9.39
C VAL A 71 28.76 -9.53 -10.23
N GLU A 72 29.88 -8.90 -10.58
CA GLU A 72 29.91 -7.70 -11.40
C GLU A 72 29.07 -7.83 -12.68
N GLY A 73 28.25 -6.80 -12.92
CA GLY A 73 27.38 -6.70 -14.08
C GLY A 73 26.14 -7.60 -14.04
N LYS A 74 25.94 -8.37 -12.96
CA LYS A 74 24.71 -9.14 -12.75
C LYS A 74 23.65 -8.31 -12.04
N GLU A 75 22.41 -8.75 -12.20
CA GLU A 75 21.28 -8.21 -11.45
C GLU A 75 21.27 -8.73 -10.01
N PHE A 76 20.56 -8.01 -9.14
CA PHE A 76 20.21 -8.47 -7.80
C PHE A 76 18.72 -8.25 -7.51
N LYS A 77 18.04 -9.30 -7.03
CA LYS A 77 16.59 -9.26 -6.78
C LYS A 77 16.27 -9.40 -5.30
N PHE A 78 15.33 -8.58 -4.82
CA PHE A 78 14.89 -8.59 -3.42
C PHE A 78 13.43 -8.17 -3.28
N ARG A 79 12.85 -8.44 -2.11
CA ARG A 79 11.54 -7.96 -1.68
C ARG A 79 11.67 -7.05 -0.48
N VAL A 80 10.76 -6.08 -0.40
CA VAL A 80 10.55 -5.24 0.78
C VAL A 80 9.11 -5.45 1.22
N ILE A 81 8.94 -5.89 2.47
CA ILE A 81 7.62 -6.15 3.04
C ILE A 81 7.47 -5.25 4.26
N ALA A 82 6.47 -4.37 4.25
CA ALA A 82 6.11 -3.60 5.44
C ALA A 82 5.57 -4.54 6.52
N LYS A 83 5.95 -4.29 7.78
CA LYS A 83 5.33 -4.99 8.91
C LYS A 83 3.90 -4.49 9.13
N GLU A 84 3.14 -5.24 9.92
CA GLU A 84 1.76 -4.90 10.24
C GLU A 84 1.67 -3.45 10.77
N GLY A 85 0.71 -2.69 10.24
CA GLY A 85 0.48 -1.29 10.59
C GLY A 85 1.37 -0.27 9.88
N TYR A 86 2.27 -0.71 9.00
CA TYR A 86 3.08 0.17 8.17
C TYR A 86 2.80 -0.03 6.68
N ARG A 87 3.22 0.95 5.90
CA ARG A 87 3.30 0.89 4.44
C ARG A 87 4.65 1.42 3.98
N ILE A 88 5.21 0.80 2.94
CA ILE A 88 6.44 1.29 2.32
C ILE A 88 6.11 2.57 1.56
N SER A 89 6.79 3.67 1.90
CA SER A 89 6.63 4.96 1.23
C SER A 89 7.69 5.19 0.15
N SER A 90 8.89 4.61 0.32
CA SER A 90 9.96 4.68 -0.66
C SER A 90 10.99 3.56 -0.48
N VAL A 91 11.54 3.10 -1.60
CA VAL A 91 12.74 2.25 -1.66
C VAL A 91 13.70 2.95 -2.61
N ALA A 92 14.95 3.17 -2.23
CA ALA A 92 15.94 3.86 -3.03
C ALA A 92 17.35 3.32 -2.76
N ILE A 93 18.30 3.70 -3.60
CA ILE A 93 19.72 3.55 -3.30
C ILE A 93 20.16 4.80 -2.51
N ALA A 94 20.90 4.61 -1.42
CA ALA A 94 21.37 5.71 -0.59
C ALA A 94 22.22 6.69 -1.40
N GLY A 95 21.86 7.98 -1.33
CA GLY A 95 22.52 9.05 -2.09
C GLY A 95 21.95 9.28 -3.50
N GLU A 96 21.06 8.42 -3.98
CA GLU A 96 20.34 8.62 -5.23
C GLU A 96 18.98 9.30 -4.97
N SER A 97 18.51 10.11 -5.92
CA SER A 97 17.29 10.92 -5.75
C SER A 97 16.01 10.27 -6.25
N TYR A 98 16.10 9.07 -6.84
CA TYR A 98 14.95 8.36 -7.42
C TYR A 98 14.55 7.17 -6.56
N SER A 99 13.26 6.86 -6.55
CA SER A 99 12.74 5.64 -5.93
C SER A 99 12.71 4.49 -6.92
N LEU A 100 13.06 3.31 -6.44
CA LEU A 100 12.86 2.04 -7.10
C LEU A 100 11.38 1.65 -7.01
N LEU A 101 10.88 1.03 -8.06
CA LEU A 101 9.55 0.45 -8.11
C LEU A 101 9.68 -1.06 -8.27
N PRO A 102 8.86 -1.86 -7.58
CA PRO A 102 8.82 -3.28 -7.82
C PRO A 102 8.06 -3.61 -9.11
N ASP A 103 8.23 -4.84 -9.59
CA ASP A 103 7.36 -5.44 -10.61
C ASP A 103 5.96 -5.79 -10.07
N GLU A 104 5.13 -6.44 -10.90
CA GLU A 104 3.76 -6.82 -10.56
C GLU A 104 3.70 -7.85 -9.40
N GLU A 105 4.79 -8.59 -9.19
CA GLU A 105 4.96 -9.58 -8.13
C GLU A 105 5.62 -9.00 -6.86
N GLY A 106 5.84 -7.69 -6.80
CA GLY A 106 6.43 -7.00 -5.64
C GLY A 106 7.94 -7.17 -5.52
N VAL A 107 8.64 -7.54 -6.60
CA VAL A 107 10.09 -7.76 -6.62
C VAL A 107 10.80 -6.52 -7.15
N TYR A 108 11.82 -6.09 -6.41
CA TYR A 108 12.73 -5.03 -6.83
C TYR A 108 13.93 -5.63 -7.54
N VAL A 109 14.36 -5.00 -8.63
CA VAL A 109 15.53 -5.43 -9.42
C VAL A 109 16.57 -4.30 -9.43
N LEU A 110 17.78 -4.62 -8.97
CA LEU A 110 18.96 -3.80 -9.23
C LEU A 110 19.67 -4.36 -10.44
N GLU A 111 19.59 -3.66 -11.57
CA GLU A 111 20.25 -4.08 -12.81
C GLU A 111 21.74 -3.75 -12.79
N ASN A 112 22.56 -4.62 -13.40
CA ASN A 112 23.97 -4.36 -13.69
C ASN A 112 24.77 -3.80 -12.49
N VAL A 113 24.90 -4.58 -11.43
CA VAL A 113 25.61 -4.17 -10.21
C VAL A 113 27.11 -4.06 -10.46
N THR A 114 27.66 -2.86 -10.36
CA THR A 114 29.09 -2.54 -10.60
C THR A 114 29.79 -1.87 -9.42
N LYS A 115 29.10 -1.75 -8.28
CA LYS A 115 29.61 -1.18 -7.04
C LYS A 115 28.82 -1.72 -5.85
N ASN A 116 29.37 -1.55 -4.65
CA ASN A 116 28.60 -1.75 -3.43
C ASN A 116 27.40 -0.80 -3.39
N ILE A 117 26.25 -1.30 -3.00
CA ILE A 117 24.99 -0.55 -2.91
C ILE A 117 24.49 -0.59 -1.48
N VAL A 118 23.99 0.54 -0.99
CA VAL A 118 23.25 0.63 0.27
C VAL A 118 21.81 0.96 -0.09
N LEU A 119 20.85 0.17 0.37
CA LEU A 119 19.43 0.46 0.19
C LEU A 119 18.92 1.35 1.32
N SER A 120 18.23 2.42 0.94
CA SER A 120 17.48 3.28 1.86
C SER A 120 15.99 2.99 1.65
N VAL A 121 15.32 2.53 2.72
CA VAL A 121 13.89 2.21 2.68
C VAL A 121 13.16 3.03 3.74
N GLN A 122 12.07 3.65 3.33
CA GLN A 122 11.20 4.42 4.20
C GLN A 122 9.85 3.73 4.30
N ALA A 123 9.35 3.66 5.54
CA ALA A 123 8.01 3.19 5.84
C ALA A 123 7.32 4.20 6.75
N GLU A 124 6.02 4.33 6.57
CA GLU A 124 5.16 5.20 7.34
C GLU A 124 4.01 4.39 7.93
N VAL A 125 3.44 4.89 9.03
CA VAL A 125 2.28 4.25 9.65
C VAL A 125 1.12 4.26 8.64
N ALA A 126 0.50 3.10 8.44
CA ALA A 126 -0.67 2.98 7.59
C ALA A 126 -1.82 3.82 8.17
N THR A 127 -2.64 4.41 7.31
CA THR A 127 -3.77 5.24 7.74
C THR A 127 -5.06 4.78 7.10
N TYR A 128 -6.16 4.84 7.83
CA TYR A 128 -7.48 4.43 7.38
C TYR A 128 -8.49 5.56 7.44
N ARG A 129 -9.57 5.39 6.66
CA ARG A 129 -10.68 6.34 6.58
C ARG A 129 -11.85 5.86 7.42
N ILE A 130 -12.50 6.80 8.08
CA ILE A 130 -13.79 6.63 8.73
C ILE A 130 -14.84 7.35 7.90
N SER A 131 -15.90 6.64 7.53
CA SER A 131 -17.05 7.20 6.80
C SER A 131 -18.34 6.94 7.57
N PHE A 132 -19.33 7.79 7.32
CA PHE A 132 -20.65 7.71 7.94
C PHE A 132 -21.73 7.52 6.87
N VAL A 133 -22.67 6.62 7.14
CA VAL A 133 -23.78 6.27 6.25
C VAL A 133 -25.09 6.51 6.98
N GLY A 134 -26.00 7.25 6.37
CA GLY A 134 -27.31 7.60 6.94
C GLY A 134 -27.76 8.97 6.43
N LYS A 135 -28.82 9.51 7.03
CA LYS A 135 -29.39 10.82 6.69
C LYS A 135 -29.89 11.53 7.95
N ASN A 136 -30.15 12.83 7.83
CA ASN A 136 -30.71 13.68 8.88
C ASN A 136 -29.82 13.80 10.13
N PHE A 137 -28.51 13.79 9.92
CA PHE A 137 -27.52 14.04 10.96
C PHE A 137 -26.27 14.69 10.36
N SER A 138 -25.52 15.32 11.24
CA SER A 138 -24.14 15.76 11.01
C SER A 138 -23.20 15.11 12.03
N TRP A 139 -21.91 15.10 11.71
CA TRP A 139 -20.89 14.55 12.59
C TRP A 139 -19.67 15.46 12.64
N LYS A 140 -18.92 15.36 13.73
CA LYS A 140 -17.68 16.11 13.92
C LYS A 140 -16.65 15.24 14.64
N ALA A 141 -15.44 15.15 14.09
CA ALA A 141 -14.30 14.58 14.79
C ALA A 141 -13.93 15.45 16.00
N LEU A 142 -13.50 14.82 17.10
CA LEU A 142 -12.93 15.57 18.23
C LEU A 142 -11.61 16.24 17.82
N GLU A 143 -11.21 17.27 18.56
CA GLU A 143 -9.93 17.97 18.31
C GLU A 143 -8.76 16.97 18.33
N GLY A 144 -7.86 17.10 17.34
CA GLY A 144 -6.73 16.19 17.15
C GLY A 144 -7.05 14.92 16.34
N PHE A 145 -8.30 14.65 15.99
CA PHE A 145 -8.67 13.50 15.14
C PHE A 145 -9.00 13.93 13.70
N ASP A 146 -8.55 13.14 12.72
CA ASP A 146 -8.83 13.31 11.30
C ASP A 146 -9.43 12.00 10.74
N ALA A 147 -10.71 12.04 10.38
CA ALA A 147 -11.43 10.88 9.83
C ALA A 147 -10.86 10.37 8.50
N THR A 148 -10.09 11.19 7.78
CA THR A 148 -9.53 10.81 6.48
C THR A 148 -8.19 10.08 6.60
N LYS A 149 -7.54 10.17 7.78
CA LYS A 149 -6.19 9.66 8.04
C LYS A 149 -6.04 9.21 9.49
N VAL A 150 -6.80 8.22 9.91
CA VAL A 150 -6.65 7.60 11.24
C VAL A 150 -5.47 6.64 11.22
N PRO A 151 -4.40 6.82 12.04
CA PRO A 151 -3.27 5.92 12.06
C PRO A 151 -3.65 4.50 12.49
N TYR A 152 -2.97 3.49 11.94
CA TYR A 152 -3.18 2.08 12.30
C TYR A 152 -3.06 1.87 13.81
N GLY A 153 -4.01 1.13 14.37
CA GLY A 153 -4.06 0.78 15.78
C GLY A 153 -4.48 1.92 16.71
N SER A 154 -4.66 3.13 16.20
CA SER A 154 -5.15 4.27 16.97
C SER A 154 -6.67 4.25 17.12
N ASP A 155 -7.14 4.96 18.14
CA ASP A 155 -8.55 5.23 18.33
C ASP A 155 -9.01 6.41 17.48
N PHE A 156 -10.31 6.50 17.22
CA PHE A 156 -10.96 7.64 16.58
C PHE A 156 -12.20 8.07 17.37
N LYS A 157 -12.28 9.36 17.70
CA LYS A 157 -13.38 9.93 18.50
C LYS A 157 -14.17 10.96 17.71
N PHE A 158 -15.49 10.90 17.81
CA PHE A 158 -16.40 11.82 17.15
C PHE A 158 -17.68 12.06 17.96
N LYS A 159 -18.39 13.14 17.65
CA LYS A 159 -19.76 13.41 18.09
C LYS A 159 -20.70 13.40 16.90
N LEU A 160 -21.95 13.04 17.15
CA LEU A 160 -23.04 13.13 16.19
C LEU A 160 -24.05 14.15 16.69
N THR A 161 -24.67 14.86 15.75
CA THR A 161 -25.76 15.80 16.01
C THR A 161 -26.88 15.45 15.03
N ALA A 162 -28.06 15.11 15.53
CA ALA A 162 -29.23 14.96 14.67
C ALA A 162 -29.63 16.32 14.09
N ASP A 163 -30.18 16.30 12.89
CA ASP A 163 -30.78 17.51 12.29
C ASP A 163 -32.08 17.87 13.02
N GLU A 164 -32.58 19.10 12.82
CA GLU A 164 -33.84 19.53 13.44
C GLU A 164 -35.01 18.60 13.11
N HIS A 165 -35.84 18.30 14.11
CA HIS A 165 -36.98 17.38 14.05
C HIS A 165 -36.60 15.89 13.91
N PHE A 166 -35.34 15.54 14.17
CA PHE A 166 -34.89 14.15 14.21
C PHE A 166 -34.15 13.84 15.51
N ASN A 167 -34.18 12.56 15.90
CA ASN A 167 -33.30 11.97 16.90
C ASN A 167 -32.43 10.87 16.30
N ILE A 168 -31.24 10.67 16.89
CA ILE A 168 -30.42 9.50 16.58
C ILE A 168 -31.04 8.29 17.28
N LYS A 169 -31.48 7.32 16.50
CA LYS A 169 -32.06 6.06 16.97
C LYS A 169 -30.97 5.06 17.32
N ASP A 170 -30.10 4.77 16.34
CA ASP A 170 -29.03 3.77 16.47
C ASP A 170 -27.77 4.24 15.75
N VAL A 171 -26.62 3.90 16.32
CA VAL A 171 -25.29 4.05 15.69
C VAL A 171 -24.64 2.68 15.68
N LEU A 172 -24.26 2.18 14.51
CA LEU A 172 -23.77 0.82 14.33
C LEU A 172 -22.37 0.82 13.70
N TYR A 173 -21.48 0.00 14.25
CA TYR A 173 -20.19 -0.33 13.65
C TYR A 173 -20.10 -1.85 13.48
N LYS A 174 -19.88 -2.29 12.23
CA LYS A 174 -19.90 -3.73 11.86
C LYS A 174 -21.19 -4.45 12.28
N GLY A 175 -22.31 -3.72 12.29
CA GLY A 175 -23.62 -4.23 12.70
C GLY A 175 -23.88 -4.22 14.20
N GLU A 176 -22.87 -3.92 15.02
CA GLU A 176 -23.00 -3.85 16.49
C GLU A 176 -23.29 -2.43 16.95
N PRO A 177 -24.17 -2.22 17.96
CA PRO A 177 -24.44 -0.91 18.53
C PRO A 177 -23.21 -0.27 19.14
N LEU A 178 -22.94 0.98 18.75
CA LEU A 178 -22.00 1.87 19.41
C LEU A 178 -22.74 2.74 20.41
N VAL A 179 -22.26 2.75 21.64
CA VAL A 179 -22.81 3.57 22.71
C VAL A 179 -21.94 4.80 22.90
N ALA A 180 -22.56 5.97 22.91
CA ALA A 180 -21.88 7.20 23.26
C ALA A 180 -21.43 7.16 24.73
N GLN A 181 -20.19 7.56 24.97
CA GLN A 181 -19.61 7.70 26.30
C GLN A 181 -19.93 9.11 26.85
N GLU A 182 -19.18 9.53 27.86
CA GLU A 182 -19.32 10.85 28.48
C GLU A 182 -19.43 11.97 27.44
N GLU A 183 -20.38 12.88 27.68
CA GLU A 183 -20.68 14.04 26.82
C GLU A 183 -21.06 13.71 25.36
N GLY A 184 -21.58 12.50 25.09
CA GLY A 184 -22.06 12.12 23.76
C GLY A 184 -20.92 11.75 22.78
N VAL A 185 -19.75 11.35 23.29
CA VAL A 185 -18.60 10.98 22.46
C VAL A 185 -18.65 9.51 22.08
N TYR A 186 -18.61 9.23 20.79
CA TYR A 186 -18.41 7.89 20.26
C TYR A 186 -16.91 7.62 20.04
N THR A 187 -16.46 6.41 20.34
CA THR A 187 -15.06 5.98 20.12
C THR A 187 -15.04 4.71 19.27
N ILE A 188 -14.27 4.73 18.19
CA ILE A 188 -13.83 3.52 17.49
C ILE A 188 -12.42 3.22 17.97
N SER A 189 -12.23 2.12 18.68
CA SER A 189 -10.91 1.76 19.17
C SER A 189 -10.14 0.89 18.18
N ASN A 190 -8.81 1.03 18.20
CA ASN A 190 -7.89 0.15 17.48
C ASN A 190 -8.22 0.00 15.98
N VAL A 191 -8.22 1.12 15.25
CA VAL A 191 -8.58 1.15 13.83
C VAL A 191 -7.49 0.47 12.98
N LYS A 192 -7.84 -0.63 12.32
CA LYS A 192 -6.92 -1.44 11.50
C LYS A 192 -7.33 -1.56 10.03
N GLU A 193 -8.44 -0.95 9.66
CA GLU A 193 -9.00 -0.96 8.31
C GLU A 193 -9.92 0.25 8.11
N ASN A 194 -10.37 0.48 6.88
CA ASN A 194 -11.39 1.51 6.63
C ASN A 194 -12.68 1.14 7.36
N VAL A 195 -13.26 2.12 8.05
CA VAL A 195 -14.45 1.93 8.87
C VAL A 195 -15.62 2.68 8.24
N SER A 196 -16.76 2.00 8.17
CA SER A 196 -18.05 2.62 7.86
C SER A 196 -18.99 2.47 9.04
N ILE A 197 -19.53 3.60 9.51
CA ILE A 197 -20.46 3.69 10.64
C ILE A 197 -21.84 3.98 10.07
N SER A 198 -22.83 3.17 10.43
CA SER A 198 -24.22 3.41 10.06
C SER A 198 -24.92 4.20 11.15
N VAL A 199 -25.61 5.27 10.78
CA VAL A 199 -26.37 6.13 11.71
C VAL A 199 -27.82 6.13 11.24
N ASN A 200 -28.70 5.59 12.08
CA ASN A 200 -30.13 5.58 11.85
C ASN A 200 -30.75 6.72 12.65
N THR A 201 -31.57 7.52 11.99
CA THR A 201 -32.33 8.62 12.59
C THR A 201 -33.82 8.33 12.46
N GLU A 202 -34.59 8.91 13.38
CA GLU A 202 -36.05 8.88 13.34
C GLU A 202 -36.61 10.28 13.59
N ILE A 203 -37.80 10.55 13.06
CA ILE A 203 -38.47 11.85 13.22
C ILE A 203 -38.93 11.98 14.69
N ASP A 204 -38.76 13.17 15.26
CA ASP A 204 -39.27 13.52 16.58
C ASP A 204 -40.79 13.31 16.61
N SER A 205 -41.28 12.56 17.60
CA SER A 205 -42.72 12.38 17.77
C SER A 205 -43.21 12.89 19.12
N PHE A 206 -44.35 13.59 19.10
CA PHE A 206 -44.94 14.19 20.29
C PHE A 206 -46.35 13.66 20.53
N THR A 207 -46.58 13.07 21.70
CA THR A 207 -47.93 12.69 22.12
C THR A 207 -48.69 13.90 22.65
N ILE A 208 -49.82 14.24 22.02
CA ILE A 208 -50.74 15.27 22.52
C ILE A 208 -51.70 14.61 23.52
N ALA A 209 -51.68 15.09 24.78
CA ALA A 209 -52.62 14.68 25.81
C ALA A 209 -53.59 15.81 26.17
N PHE A 210 -54.89 15.52 26.21
CA PHE A 210 -55.92 16.48 26.61
C PHE A 210 -56.43 16.12 28.01
N ASN A 211 -56.37 17.09 28.94
CA ASN A 211 -56.89 16.93 30.29
C ASN A 211 -58.07 17.89 30.51
N GLY A 212 -59.25 17.35 30.77
CA GLY A 212 -60.43 18.10 31.18
C GLY A 212 -61.71 17.27 31.06
N ASN A 213 -62.81 17.80 31.62
CA ASN A 213 -64.10 17.13 31.61
C ASN A 213 -65.03 17.81 30.59
N ASN A 214 -65.99 17.05 30.03
CA ASN A 214 -67.02 17.49 29.10
C ASN A 214 -66.59 17.81 27.65
N PHE A 215 -65.55 17.15 27.12
CA PHE A 215 -65.29 17.12 25.67
C PHE A 215 -65.21 15.68 25.15
N VAL A 216 -65.54 15.50 23.86
CA VAL A 216 -65.33 14.25 23.11
C VAL A 216 -64.29 14.55 22.04
N MET A 217 -63.18 13.82 22.07
CA MET A 217 -62.17 13.89 21.02
C MET A 217 -62.57 12.94 19.89
N ASN A 218 -62.77 13.49 18.70
CA ASN A 218 -62.82 12.72 17.48
C ASN A 218 -61.51 12.97 16.73
N ALA A 219 -60.77 11.91 16.42
CA ALA A 219 -59.68 12.02 15.45
C ALA A 219 -60.29 12.44 14.11
N LEU A 220 -59.74 13.49 13.49
CA LEU A 220 -60.11 13.85 12.12
C LEU A 220 -59.78 12.68 11.19
N GLU A 221 -60.69 12.38 10.27
CA GLU A 221 -60.53 11.28 9.31
C GLU A 221 -59.23 11.48 8.52
N GLY A 222 -58.32 10.49 8.58
CA GLY A 222 -56.99 10.55 7.97
C GLY A 222 -55.84 10.97 8.89
N PHE A 223 -56.08 11.29 10.17
CA PHE A 223 -55.02 11.57 11.14
C PHE A 223 -54.53 10.28 11.84
N ASP A 224 -53.23 10.02 11.77
CA ASP A 224 -52.54 8.92 12.46
C ASP A 224 -51.68 9.49 13.59
N ALA A 225 -52.15 9.34 14.83
CA ALA A 225 -51.49 9.87 16.03
C ALA A 225 -50.13 9.22 16.35
N THR A 226 -49.73 8.18 15.59
CA THR A 226 -48.43 7.50 15.75
C THR A 226 -47.37 7.95 14.73
N LYS A 227 -47.70 8.93 13.87
CA LYS A 227 -46.82 9.48 12.83
C LYS A 227 -46.52 10.97 12.98
N VAL A 228 -46.77 11.54 14.17
CA VAL A 228 -46.55 12.97 14.47
C VAL A 228 -45.31 13.13 15.30
#